data_AF-A0A9E3AR31-F1
#
_entry.id   AF-A0A9E3AR31-F1
#
_cell.length_a   1.000
_cell.length_b   1.000
_cell.length_c   1.000
_cell.angle_alpha   90.00
_cell.angle_beta   90.00
_cell.angle_gamma   90.00
#
_symmetry.space_group_name_H-M   'P 1'
#
loop_
_entity.id
_entity.type
_entity.pdbx_description
1 polymer ?
#
loop_
_entity_poly.entity_id
_entity_poly.type
_entity_poly.pdbx_seq_one_letter_code
_entity_poly.pdbx_strand_id
1 'polypeptide(L)' 'MSITAERKVELIHTHARSEHDTGSAEVQVAILSERIA' A
#
# COMPACT_ATOMS: atom_id res chain seq x y z
N MET A 1 -3.72 -15.08 -3.64
CA MET A 1 -3.91 -13.70 -3.13
C MET A 1 -3.22 -13.54 -1.79
N SER A 2 -1.98 -13.05 -1.81
CA SER A 2 -1.28 -12.55 -0.63
C SER A 2 -0.09 -11.73 -1.15
N ILE A 3 -0.03 -10.45 -0.79
CA ILE A 3 1.16 -9.63 -1.01
C ILE A 3 2.11 -9.87 0.15
N THR A 4 3.42 -9.82 -0.09
CA THR A 4 4.41 -9.94 0.99
C THR A 4 4.35 -8.72 1.92
N ALA A 5 4.83 -8.89 3.15
CA ALA A 5 4.85 -7.79 4.12
C ALA A 5 5.77 -6.65 3.65
N GLU A 6 6.88 -7.01 3.02
CA GLU A 6 7.87 -6.09 2.46
C GLU A 6 7.24 -5.26 1.34
N ARG A 7 6.51 -5.91 0.41
CA ARG A 7 5.85 -5.22 -0.68
C ARG A 7 4.74 -4.29 -0.18
N LYS A 8 3.99 -4.71 0.85
CA LYS A 8 3.00 -3.86 1.50
C LYS A 8 3.62 -2.59 2.08
N VAL A 9 4.75 -2.72 2.76
CA VAL A 9 5.48 -1.58 3.35
C VAL A 9 5.98 -0.63 2.27
N GLU A 10 6.54 -1.17 1.18
CA GLU A 10 6.98 -0.39 0.02
C GLU A 10 5.83 0.41 -0.61
N LEU A 11 4.66 -0.21 -0.81
CA LEU A 11 3.48 0.45 -1.35
C LEU A 11 2.96 1.55 -0.42
N ILE A 12 2.98 1.32 0.89
CA ILE A 12 2.59 2.34 1.87
C ILE A 12 3.53 3.54 1.76
N HIS A 13 4.84 3.36 1.81
CA HIS A 13 5.79 4.48 1.73
C HIS A 13 5.75 5.22 0.38
N THR A 14 5.47 4.51 -0.71
CA THR A 14 5.41 5.10 -2.06
C THR A 14 4.16 5.98 -2.25
N HIS A 15 3.04 5.59 -1.66
CA HIS A 15 1.74 6.24 -1.88
C HIS A 15 1.22 7.04 -0.68
N ALA A 16 1.93 7.03 0.45
CA ALA A 16 1.61 7.81 1.63
C ALA A 16 1.69 9.31 1.34
N ARG A 17 0.69 10.07 1.81
CA ARG A 17 0.67 11.53 1.70
C ARG A 17 1.40 12.24 2.85
N SER A 18 1.72 11.50 3.90
CA SER A 18 2.51 11.95 5.05
C SER A 18 3.21 10.76 5.68
N GLU A 19 4.22 10.99 6.53
CA GLU A 19 5.05 9.93 7.12
C GLU A 19 4.26 8.85 7.88
N HIS A 20 3.10 9.20 8.44
CA HIS A 20 2.24 8.28 9.17
C HIS A 20 0.97 7.89 8.40
N ASP A 21 0.89 8.20 7.11
CA ASP A 21 -0.27 7.88 6.30
C ASP A 21 -0.24 6.41 5.85
N THR A 22 -0.87 5.56 6.66
CA THR A 22 -0.99 4.12 6.37
C THR A 22 -2.38 3.71 5.92
N GLY A 23 -3.30 4.66 5.74
CA GLY A 23 -4.73 4.38 5.64
C GLY A 23 -5.49 5.21 4.61
N SER A 24 -4.84 6.15 3.92
CA SER A 24 -5.47 6.94 2.85
C SER A 24 -6.00 6.09 1.70
N ALA A 25 -6.90 6.67 0.93
CA ALA A 25 -7.51 6.02 -0.22
C ALA A 25 -6.44 5.58 -1.23
N GLU A 26 -5.43 6.42 -1.45
CA GLU A 26 -4.32 6.19 -2.36
C GLU A 26 -3.50 4.96 -1.94
N VAL A 27 -3.14 4.86 -0.66
CA VAL A 27 -2.42 3.71 -0.09
C VAL A 27 -3.25 2.43 -0.17
N GLN A 28 -4.54 2.51 0.17
CA GLN A 28 -5.42 1.33 0.13
C GLN A 28 -5.65 0.83 -1.30
N VAL A 29 -5.85 1.73 -2.27
CA VAL A 29 -6.01 1.36 -3.69
C VAL A 29 -4.75 0.69 -4.21
N ALA A 30 -3.56 1.19 -3.87
CA ALA A 30 -2.30 0.57 -4.28
C ALA A 30 -2.17 -0.88 -3.76
N ILE A 31 -2.45 -1.08 -2.46
CA ILE A 31 -2.41 -2.41 -1.82
C ILE A 31 -3.44 -3.37 -2.43
N LEU A 32 -4.67 -2.90 -2.68
CA LEU A 32 -5.73 -3.72 -3.26
C LEU A 32 -5.45 -4.06 -4.74
N SER A 33 -4.91 -3.12 -5.50
CA SER A 33 -4.51 -3.34 -6.90
C SER A 33 -3.44 -4.43 -7.01
N GLU A 34 -2.39 -4.36 -6.18
CA GLU A 34 -1.33 -5.38 -6.13
C GLU A 34 -1.86 -6.76 -5.72
N ARG A 35 -2.95 -6.83 -4.93
CA ARG A 35 -3.57 -8.11 -4.54
C ARG A 35 -4.40 -8.75 -5.65
N ILE A 36 -4.85 -7.95 -6.62
CA ILE A 36 -5.72 -8.38 -7.73
C ILE A 36 -4.88 -8.84 -8.93
N ALA A 37 -3.76 -8.15 -9.19
CA ALA A 37 -2.79 -8.52 -10.23
C ALA A 37 -2.18 -9.91 -9.98
#